data_AF-A0A920D7U3-F1
#
_entry.id   AF-A0A920D7U3-F1
#
_cell.length_a   1.000
_cell.length_b   1.000
_cell.length_c   1.000
_cell.angle_alpha   90.00
_cell.angle_beta   90.00
_cell.angle_gamma   90.00
#
_symmetry.space_group_name_H-M   'P 1'
#
loop_
_entity.id
_entity.type
_entity.pdbx_description
1 polymer ?
#
loop_
_entity_poly.entity_id
_entity_poly.type
_entity_poly.pdbx_seq_one_letter_code
_entity_poly.pdbx_strand_id
1 'polypeptide(L)'
;MNKRIKMTLVLLLAALLSGLSGCGMKSSWENERALAVSSRLMADTVTAMWSVSGGLGGSGEPAMIRLKLVRADGTPIEAFEEHHEKLLHLIVVSRDLSAFAHLHPVYRGEGVFEVEHVFPSGGTYRFIADFKPVGGDAISKLGWVQVVGNDAPASSALRESTDVEVSGGLAVGLEAAGLQAGKEAALTFTITESITGRPVTNLEPYLGAIGHVVVLSEDGERYVHVHAETGQGTGPEAKFEAAFPGSGLYKVWAQFQRDGQVVTTSYVVNVPAGNR
;
A
#
# COMPACT_ATOMS: atom_id res chain seq x y z
N MET A 1 -29.98 80.40 -32.08
CA MET A 1 -29.42 81.63 -32.67
C MET A 1 -27.91 81.46 -32.73
N ASN A 2 -27.36 81.41 -33.97
CA ASN A 2 -25.94 81.48 -34.36
C ASN A 2 -24.96 80.41 -33.84
N LYS A 3 -23.94 79.95 -34.58
CA LYS A 3 -23.61 79.88 -36.01
C LYS A 3 -22.38 78.95 -36.11
N ARG A 4 -22.43 78.02 -37.07
CA ARG A 4 -21.35 77.37 -37.84
C ARG A 4 -19.91 77.82 -37.57
N ILE A 5 -19.00 76.85 -37.44
CA ILE A 5 -17.73 76.83 -38.18
C ILE A 5 -17.53 75.43 -38.77
N LYS A 6 -17.39 75.39 -40.09
CA LYS A 6 -16.98 74.24 -40.91
C LYS A 6 -15.46 74.24 -41.00
N MET A 7 -14.83 73.07 -41.04
CA MET A 7 -13.62 72.91 -41.85
C MET A 7 -13.59 71.51 -42.46
N THR A 8 -13.48 71.49 -43.78
CA THR A 8 -13.44 70.33 -44.67
C THR A 8 -12.07 70.33 -45.32
N LEU A 9 -11.35 69.19 -45.33
CA LEU A 9 -10.38 68.86 -46.39
C LEU A 9 -10.03 67.36 -46.28
N VAL A 10 -10.62 66.50 -47.12
CA VAL A 10 -10.17 65.95 -48.42
C VAL A 10 -9.38 64.64 -48.27
N LEU A 11 -9.89 63.64 -48.99
CA LEU A 11 -9.39 62.29 -49.18
C LEU A 11 -7.96 62.22 -49.72
N LEU A 12 -7.24 61.15 -49.37
CA LEU A 12 -6.46 60.41 -50.37
C LEU A 12 -6.58 58.90 -50.12
N LEU A 13 -7.15 58.27 -51.15
CA LEU A 13 -7.34 56.84 -51.34
C LEU A 13 -6.01 56.25 -51.83
N ALA A 14 -5.52 55.18 -51.21
CA ALA A 14 -4.57 54.28 -51.84
C ALA A 14 -4.98 52.85 -51.51
N ALA A 15 -5.65 52.22 -52.48
CA ALA A 15 -5.91 50.79 -52.49
C ALA A 15 -4.66 50.07 -53.01
N LEU A 16 -4.24 49.02 -52.30
CA LEU A 16 -3.42 47.96 -52.86
C LEU A 16 -3.97 46.62 -52.35
N LEU A 17 -4.59 45.90 -53.27
CA LEU A 17 -5.00 44.51 -53.11
C LEU A 17 -3.80 43.57 -53.19
N SER A 18 -3.81 42.55 -52.34
CA SER A 18 -3.34 41.16 -52.48
C SER A 18 -2.79 40.75 -51.11
N GLY A 19 -3.50 39.95 -50.31
CA GLY A 19 -4.01 38.63 -50.63
C GLY A 19 -3.11 37.65 -49.88
N LEU A 20 -3.62 37.05 -48.81
CA LEU A 20 -3.37 35.67 -48.42
C LEU A 20 -4.22 35.33 -47.19
N SER A 21 -4.93 34.23 -47.34
CA SER A 21 -5.80 33.56 -46.39
C SER A 21 -5.11 33.25 -45.07
N GLY A 22 -5.86 33.35 -43.98
CA GLY A 22 -5.41 32.91 -42.66
C GLY A 22 -6.42 33.23 -41.56
N CYS A 23 -7.60 32.60 -41.62
CA CYS A 23 -8.47 32.47 -40.45
C CYS A 23 -7.69 31.83 -39.30
N GLY A 24 -7.80 32.42 -38.11
CA GLY A 24 -7.20 31.87 -36.90
C GLY A 24 -7.43 32.79 -35.73
N MET A 25 -8.69 32.90 -35.32
CA MET A 25 -9.14 33.56 -34.10
C MET A 25 -8.28 33.06 -32.93
N LYS A 26 -7.43 33.93 -32.36
CA LYS A 26 -6.67 33.62 -31.14
C LYS A 26 -7.67 33.42 -30.01
N SER A 27 -7.94 32.16 -29.69
CA SER A 27 -8.73 31.79 -28.52
C SER A 27 -7.89 32.04 -27.27
N SER A 28 -8.47 32.67 -26.24
CA SER A 28 -7.80 33.07 -25.00
C SER A 28 -7.56 31.90 -24.04
N TRP A 29 -6.92 30.82 -24.51
CA TRP A 29 -6.74 29.57 -23.76
C TRP A 29 -5.28 29.12 -23.67
N GLU A 30 -4.32 30.05 -23.65
CA GLU A 30 -2.89 29.71 -23.44
C GLU A 30 -2.34 30.13 -22.07
N ASN A 31 -3.17 30.57 -21.13
CA ASN A 31 -2.74 30.94 -19.76
C ASN A 31 -3.40 30.10 -18.65
N GLU A 32 -3.55 28.79 -18.86
CA GLU A 32 -3.81 27.81 -17.78
C GLU A 32 -2.76 26.69 -17.75
N ARG A 33 -1.51 27.01 -18.14
CA ARG A 33 -0.36 26.17 -17.80
C ARG A 33 0.39 26.80 -16.63
N ALA A 34 0.50 26.02 -15.56
CA ALA A 34 1.42 26.16 -14.42
C ALA A 34 0.95 26.90 -13.16
N LEU A 35 -0.30 26.70 -12.72
CA LEU A 35 -0.67 26.93 -11.31
C LEU A 35 -1.44 25.72 -10.78
N ALA A 36 -0.85 25.06 -9.78
CA ALA A 36 -1.28 23.84 -9.06
C ALA A 36 -0.76 22.49 -9.61
N VAL A 37 0.56 22.29 -9.60
CA VAL A 37 1.07 21.00 -9.11
C VAL A 37 0.57 20.89 -7.68
N SER A 38 -0.43 20.05 -7.41
CA SER A 38 -1.07 20.01 -6.10
C SER A 38 0.01 19.76 -5.03
N SER A 39 -0.02 20.53 -3.94
CA SER A 39 0.83 20.34 -2.76
C SER A 39 0.53 19.04 -2.00
N ARG A 40 -0.25 18.12 -2.59
CA ARG A 40 -0.60 16.83 -2.04
C ARG A 40 0.62 15.91 -2.15
N LEU A 41 1.03 15.32 -1.04
CA LEU A 41 2.06 14.29 -1.04
C LEU A 41 1.51 13.05 -1.74
N MET A 42 2.08 12.75 -2.90
CA MET A 42 1.81 11.56 -3.71
C MET A 42 2.95 10.55 -3.52
N ALA A 43 2.68 9.27 -3.75
CA ALA A 43 3.63 8.18 -3.49
C ALA A 43 4.98 8.31 -4.23
N ASP A 44 4.97 8.90 -5.43
CA ASP A 44 6.14 9.18 -6.27
C ASP A 44 7.01 10.32 -5.75
N THR A 45 6.42 11.24 -4.97
CA THR A 45 7.12 12.38 -4.35
C THR A 45 7.74 12.08 -2.99
N VAL A 46 7.61 10.84 -2.50
CA VAL A 46 8.15 10.39 -1.21
C VAL A 46 9.27 9.38 -1.44
N THR A 47 10.37 9.50 -0.70
CA THR A 47 11.46 8.51 -0.68
C THR A 47 11.52 7.84 0.69
N ALA A 48 11.62 6.51 0.67
CA ALA A 48 11.82 5.70 1.87
C ALA A 48 13.28 5.21 1.91
N MET A 49 13.96 5.50 3.01
CA MET A 49 15.34 5.08 3.25
C MET A 49 15.34 4.08 4.41
N TRP A 50 15.86 2.89 4.16
CA TRP A 50 15.83 1.77 5.11
C TRP A 50 17.23 1.52 5.65
N SER A 51 17.33 1.24 6.95
CA SER A 51 18.54 0.66 7.52
C SER A 51 18.18 -0.35 8.61
N VAL A 52 18.99 -1.39 8.71
CA VAL A 52 18.94 -2.39 9.78
C VAL A 52 20.29 -2.38 10.49
N SER A 53 20.29 -2.29 11.81
CA SER A 53 21.51 -2.20 12.60
C SER A 53 21.37 -2.93 13.94
N GLY A 54 22.46 -3.54 14.42
CA GLY A 54 22.39 -4.44 15.57
C GLY A 54 21.68 -5.74 15.21
N GLY A 55 21.79 -6.75 16.08
CA GLY A 55 21.29 -8.10 15.84
C GLY A 55 21.90 -8.76 14.60
N LEU A 56 21.90 -10.09 14.58
CA LEU A 56 22.18 -10.84 13.36
C LEU A 56 20.98 -11.73 13.06
N GLY A 57 20.56 -11.81 11.79
CA GLY A 57 19.50 -12.70 11.40
C GLY A 57 19.80 -14.15 11.81
N GLY A 58 18.86 -14.79 12.51
CA GLY A 58 19.00 -16.14 13.05
C GLY A 58 19.80 -16.26 14.34
N SER A 59 20.26 -15.15 14.93
CA SER A 59 20.94 -15.16 16.24
C SER A 59 20.00 -15.14 17.44
N GLY A 60 18.72 -14.79 17.24
CA GLY A 60 17.77 -14.54 18.33
C GLY A 60 17.90 -13.14 18.95
N GLU A 61 18.93 -12.38 18.58
CA GLU A 61 19.14 -11.01 19.06
C GLU A 61 18.28 -10.00 18.27
N PRO A 62 17.72 -8.99 18.93
CA PRO A 62 16.95 -7.95 18.26
C PRO A 62 17.85 -7.07 17.39
N ALA A 63 17.35 -6.74 16.20
CA ALA A 63 17.91 -5.75 15.31
C ALA A 63 17.00 -4.52 15.28
N MET A 64 17.59 -3.32 15.22
CA MET A 64 16.85 -2.08 15.02
C MET A 64 16.58 -1.87 13.54
N ILE A 65 15.30 -1.80 13.18
CA ILE A 65 14.85 -1.33 11.87
C ILE A 65 14.57 0.16 11.98
N ARG A 66 15.20 0.93 11.08
CA ARG A 66 14.97 2.37 10.94
C ARG A 66 14.49 2.68 9.53
N LEU A 67 13.39 3.41 9.44
CA LEU A 67 12.85 3.96 8.21
C LEU A 67 12.89 5.49 8.29
N LYS A 68 13.43 6.15 7.26
CA LYS A 68 13.31 7.60 7.10
C LYS A 68 12.48 7.93 5.85
N LEU A 69 11.44 8.73 6.04
CA LEU A 69 10.53 9.21 4.99
C LEU A 69 10.81 10.68 4.70
N VAL A 70 11.24 10.96 3.46
CA VAL A 70 11.55 12.32 2.99
C VAL A 70 10.74 12.64 1.73
N ARG A 71 10.49 13.93 1.50
CA ARG A 71 9.95 14.43 0.23
C ARG A 71 11.01 14.39 -0.88
N ALA A 72 10.58 14.64 -2.10
CA ALA A 72 11.45 14.70 -3.28
C ALA A 72 12.61 15.70 -3.16
N ASP A 73 12.44 16.77 -2.38
CA ASP A 73 13.48 17.77 -2.10
C ASP A 73 14.42 17.39 -0.94
N GLY A 74 14.24 16.19 -0.35
CA GLY A 74 15.01 15.69 0.78
C GLY A 74 14.54 16.16 2.15
N THR A 75 13.51 17.02 2.23
CA THR A 75 12.95 17.46 3.51
C THR A 75 12.21 16.32 4.21
N PRO A 76 12.33 16.16 5.53
CA PRO A 76 11.59 15.12 6.25
C PRO A 76 10.09 15.34 6.24
N ILE A 77 9.32 14.25 6.17
CA ILE A 77 7.88 14.30 6.42
C ILE A 77 7.65 14.32 7.92
N GLU A 78 7.07 15.40 8.44
CA GLU A 78 7.00 15.63 9.90
C GLU A 78 5.69 15.17 10.56
N ALA A 79 4.63 14.97 9.78
CA ALA A 79 3.30 14.75 10.30
C ALA A 79 2.58 13.62 9.54
N PHE A 80 2.01 12.71 10.31
CA PHE A 80 1.32 11.51 9.84
C PHE A 80 -0.05 11.42 10.52
N GLU A 81 -1.02 10.87 9.81
CA GLU A 81 -2.35 10.56 10.33
C GLU A 81 -2.39 9.11 10.80
N GLU A 82 -3.15 8.84 11.87
CA GLU A 82 -3.46 7.46 12.24
C GLU A 82 -4.34 6.83 11.17
N HIS A 83 -3.93 5.64 10.73
CA HIS A 83 -4.66 4.79 9.80
C HIS A 83 -4.62 3.39 10.40
N HIS A 84 -5.79 2.80 10.66
CA HIS A 84 -5.90 1.53 11.41
C HIS A 84 -5.20 1.56 12.76
N GLU A 85 -5.44 2.65 13.52
CA GLU A 85 -4.93 2.86 14.89
C GLU A 85 -3.41 2.98 15.01
N LYS A 86 -2.68 3.10 13.89
CA LYS A 86 -1.22 3.27 13.86
C LYS A 86 -0.83 4.35 12.86
N LEU A 87 0.32 4.97 13.08
CA LEU A 87 0.87 5.95 12.13
C LEU A 87 1.52 5.27 10.92
N LEU A 88 2.00 4.04 11.10
CA LEU A 88 2.71 3.28 10.08
C LEU A 88 2.58 1.78 10.35
N HIS A 89 2.22 1.04 9.31
CA HIS A 89 2.35 -0.42 9.27
C HIS A 89 3.60 -0.77 8.49
N LEU A 90 4.48 -1.55 9.10
CA LEU A 90 5.68 -2.07 8.46
C LEU A 90 5.52 -3.57 8.28
N ILE A 91 5.41 -4.00 7.04
CA ILE A 91 5.43 -5.42 6.70
C ILE A 91 6.87 -5.80 6.33
N VAL A 92 7.36 -6.87 6.94
CA VAL A 92 8.68 -7.45 6.68
C VAL A 92 8.47 -8.89 6.21
N VAL A 93 8.86 -9.19 4.98
CA VAL A 93 8.70 -10.52 4.38
C VAL A 93 10.03 -11.01 3.83
N SER A 94 10.44 -12.24 4.12
CA SER A 94 11.64 -12.81 3.48
C SER A 94 11.43 -13.00 1.98
N ARG A 95 12.50 -12.99 1.18
CA ARG A 95 12.41 -13.13 -0.29
C ARG A 95 11.70 -14.39 -0.78
N ASP A 96 11.73 -15.45 0.02
CA ASP A 96 11.05 -16.71 -0.24
C ASP A 96 9.63 -16.78 0.35
N LEU A 97 9.14 -15.69 0.96
CA LEU A 97 7.81 -15.56 1.56
C LEU A 97 7.55 -16.50 2.76
N SER A 98 8.60 -17.06 3.37
CA SER A 98 8.47 -17.98 4.51
C SER A 98 8.42 -17.27 5.86
N ALA A 99 9.12 -16.15 6.00
CA ALA A 99 9.07 -15.29 7.18
C ALA A 99 8.17 -14.07 6.91
N PHE A 100 7.36 -13.72 7.91
CA PHE A 100 6.45 -12.59 7.87
C PHE A 100 6.40 -11.91 9.24
N ALA A 101 6.44 -10.59 9.25
CA ALA A 101 6.14 -9.78 10.42
C ALA A 101 5.30 -8.55 10.02
N HIS A 102 4.30 -8.27 10.84
CA HIS A 102 3.49 -7.05 10.77
C HIS A 102 3.81 -6.21 12.00
N LEU A 103 4.58 -5.14 11.78
CA LEU A 103 5.16 -4.32 12.83
C LEU A 103 4.56 -2.92 12.81
N HIS A 104 4.62 -2.23 13.94
CA HIS A 104 4.15 -0.85 14.08
C HIS A 104 5.25 0.03 14.66
N PRO A 105 6.14 0.57 13.82
CA PRO A 105 7.24 1.41 14.26
C PRO A 105 6.79 2.68 14.98
N VAL A 106 7.59 3.10 15.96
CA VAL A 106 7.36 4.33 16.73
C VAL A 106 7.96 5.50 15.97
N TYR A 107 7.19 6.58 15.83
CA TYR A 107 7.68 7.83 15.24
C TYR A 107 8.67 8.53 16.19
N ARG A 108 9.82 8.93 15.68
CA ARG A 108 10.91 9.58 16.42
C ARG A 108 11.12 11.05 16.06
N GLY A 109 10.28 11.63 15.21
CA GLY A 109 10.48 12.96 14.63
C GLY A 109 11.33 12.93 13.36
N GLU A 110 11.38 14.03 12.63
CA GLU A 110 12.21 14.20 11.44
C GLU A 110 11.99 13.09 10.39
N GLY A 111 10.75 12.64 10.22
CA GLY A 111 10.38 11.58 9.28
C GLY A 111 10.91 10.19 9.63
N VAL A 112 11.42 9.98 10.86
CA VAL A 112 12.03 8.73 11.29
C VAL A 112 11.05 7.86 12.05
N PHE A 113 11.02 6.58 11.69
CA PHE A 113 10.32 5.51 12.38
C PHE A 113 11.29 4.41 12.78
N GLU A 114 11.10 3.84 13.98
CA GLU A 114 11.97 2.82 14.54
C GLU A 114 11.19 1.67 15.20
N VAL A 115 11.69 0.45 15.03
CA VAL A 115 11.17 -0.75 15.71
C VAL A 115 12.29 -1.77 15.88
N GLU A 116 12.28 -2.50 17.00
CA GLU A 116 13.12 -3.67 17.19
C GLU A 116 12.43 -4.91 16.63
N HIS A 117 13.19 -5.74 15.92
CA HIS A 117 12.69 -7.00 15.39
C HIS A 117 13.78 -8.08 15.44
N VAL A 118 13.40 -9.28 15.85
CA VAL A 118 14.27 -10.45 15.80
C VAL A 118 14.04 -11.15 14.46
N PHE A 119 15.00 -11.05 13.56
CA PHE A 119 14.93 -11.72 12.26
C PHE A 119 15.23 -13.22 12.41
N PRO A 120 14.41 -14.12 11.83
CA PRO A 120 14.62 -15.56 11.94
C PRO A 120 15.89 -16.04 11.20
N SER A 121 16.36 -15.28 10.21
CA SER A 121 17.58 -15.56 9.45
C SER A 121 18.16 -14.28 8.83
N GLY A 122 19.41 -14.33 8.42
CA GLY A 122 19.95 -13.40 7.43
C GLY A 122 19.31 -13.61 6.06
N GLY A 123 19.56 -12.67 5.14
CA GLY A 123 19.07 -12.74 3.77
C GLY A 123 18.40 -11.46 3.30
N THR A 124 17.80 -11.52 2.12
CA THR A 124 17.07 -10.40 1.52
C THR A 124 15.61 -10.43 1.95
N TYR A 125 15.09 -9.29 2.40
CA TYR A 125 13.71 -9.11 2.83
C TYR A 125 13.04 -8.00 2.03
N ARG A 126 11.76 -8.16 1.72
CA ARG A 126 10.88 -7.10 1.23
C ARG A 126 10.33 -6.34 2.44
N PHE A 127 10.66 -5.06 2.53
CA PHE A 127 10.06 -4.14 3.49
C PHE A 127 8.99 -3.33 2.78
N ILE A 128 7.86 -3.14 3.45
CA ILE A 128 6.71 -2.40 2.93
C ILE A 128 6.20 -1.51 4.05
N ALA A 129 6.24 -0.19 3.84
CA ALA A 129 5.66 0.77 4.77
C ALA A 129 4.38 1.35 4.19
N ASP A 130 3.27 1.14 4.89
CA ASP A 130 2.00 1.82 4.66
C ASP A 130 1.82 2.93 5.69
N PHE A 131 1.62 4.15 5.21
CA PHE A 131 1.45 5.32 6.05
C PHE A 131 0.62 6.38 5.34
N LYS A 132 0.10 7.33 6.10
CA LYS A 132 -0.65 8.47 5.56
C LYS A 132 -0.05 9.78 6.08
N PRO A 133 0.65 10.58 5.26
CA PRO A 133 1.09 11.90 5.67
C PRO A 133 -0.11 12.86 5.82
N VAL A 134 -0.03 13.80 6.75
CA VAL A 134 -1.06 14.84 6.90
C VAL A 134 -1.20 15.64 5.60
N GLY A 135 -2.43 15.73 5.09
CA GLY A 135 -2.72 16.45 3.85
C GLY A 135 -2.34 15.71 2.56
N GLY A 136 -1.97 14.43 2.65
CA GLY A 136 -1.74 13.53 1.51
C GLY A 136 -2.71 12.35 1.45
N ASP A 137 -2.51 11.49 0.46
CA ASP A 137 -3.17 10.18 0.38
C ASP A 137 -2.41 9.13 1.19
N ALA A 138 -3.03 7.97 1.45
CA ALA A 138 -2.31 6.81 1.94
C ALA A 138 -1.26 6.37 0.89
N ILE A 139 -0.06 6.04 1.35
CA ILE A 139 1.10 5.70 0.52
C ILE A 139 1.70 4.39 1.02
N SER A 140 2.05 3.51 0.07
CA SER A 140 2.90 2.35 0.29
C SER A 140 4.28 2.58 -0.32
N LYS A 141 5.34 2.37 0.45
CA LYS A 141 6.72 2.35 -0.06
C LYS A 141 7.36 1.00 0.19
N LEU A 142 7.93 0.44 -0.87
CA LEU A 142 8.51 -0.90 -0.85
C LEU A 142 10.03 -0.81 -1.07
N GLY A 143 10.79 -1.72 -0.46
CA GLY A 143 12.23 -1.82 -0.66
C GLY A 143 12.76 -3.22 -0.37
N TRP A 144 13.72 -3.67 -1.16
CA TRP A 144 14.51 -4.87 -0.84
C TRP A 144 15.66 -4.47 0.08
N VAL A 145 15.72 -5.09 1.26
CA VAL A 145 16.70 -4.79 2.30
C VAL A 145 17.49 -6.06 2.62
N GLN A 146 18.81 -5.95 2.64
CA GLN A 146 19.68 -7.04 3.06
C GLN A 146 19.85 -7.02 4.57
N VAL A 147 19.51 -8.13 5.23
CA VAL A 147 19.76 -8.36 6.65
C VAL A 147 20.99 -9.25 6.79
N VAL A 148 21.95 -8.81 7.60
CA VAL A 148 23.17 -9.56 7.89
C VAL A 148 22.86 -10.65 8.91
N GLY A 149 23.34 -11.88 8.68
CA GLY A 149 23.11 -13.01 9.56
C GLY A 149 23.38 -14.33 8.84
N ASN A 150 22.99 -15.43 9.48
CA ASN A 150 23.06 -16.75 8.84
C ASN A 150 21.91 -16.88 7.85
N ASP A 151 22.19 -17.19 6.59
CA ASP A 151 21.16 -17.39 5.58
C ASP A 151 20.15 -18.46 6.03
N ALA A 152 18.88 -18.25 5.65
CA ALA A 152 17.85 -19.27 5.82
C ALA A 152 18.25 -20.55 5.06
N PRO A 153 17.80 -21.72 5.53
CA PRO A 153 17.80 -22.92 4.70
C PRO A 153 17.09 -22.64 3.37
N ALA A 154 17.51 -23.34 2.31
CA ALA A 154 16.84 -23.24 1.01
C ALA A 154 15.35 -23.58 1.17
N SER A 155 14.49 -22.69 0.68
CA SER A 155 13.05 -22.87 0.71
C SER A 155 12.56 -23.67 -0.49
N SER A 156 11.41 -24.34 -0.33
CA SER A 156 10.70 -24.95 -1.45
C SER A 156 9.99 -23.88 -2.28
N ALA A 157 9.85 -24.14 -3.58
CA ALA A 157 9.01 -23.31 -4.45
C ALA A 157 7.59 -23.17 -3.87
N LEU A 158 7.00 -21.98 -4.06
CA LEU A 158 5.66 -21.69 -3.61
C LEU A 158 4.65 -22.58 -4.35
N ARG A 159 3.68 -23.12 -3.62
CA ARG A 159 2.62 -23.97 -4.17
C ARG A 159 1.30 -23.58 -3.55
N GLU A 160 0.24 -23.65 -4.34
CA GLU A 160 -1.12 -23.44 -3.87
C GLU A 160 -1.39 -24.29 -2.63
N SER A 161 -1.94 -23.64 -1.61
CA SER A 161 -2.14 -24.25 -0.29
C SER A 161 -3.44 -25.01 -0.23
N THR A 162 -3.61 -25.83 0.82
CA THR A 162 -4.92 -26.33 1.22
C THR A 162 -5.75 -25.18 1.78
N ASP A 163 -7.08 -25.30 1.68
CA ASP A 163 -8.00 -24.24 2.09
C ASP A 163 -8.01 -23.99 3.61
N VAL A 164 -7.52 -24.92 4.44
CA VAL A 164 -7.52 -24.80 5.90
C VAL A 164 -6.10 -24.76 6.46
N GLU A 165 -5.85 -23.81 7.35
CA GLU A 165 -4.62 -23.70 8.14
C GLU A 165 -4.92 -23.75 9.64
N VAL A 166 -4.03 -24.40 10.40
CA VAL A 166 -4.13 -24.50 11.85
C VAL A 166 -2.99 -23.72 12.50
N SER A 167 -3.34 -22.71 13.30
CA SER A 167 -2.38 -21.84 13.99
C SER A 167 -3.00 -21.30 15.28
N GLY A 168 -2.22 -21.18 16.35
CA GLY A 168 -2.68 -20.55 17.61
C GLY A 168 -3.96 -21.16 18.21
N GLY A 169 -4.23 -22.46 17.99
CA GLY A 169 -5.46 -23.12 18.46
C GLY A 169 -6.71 -22.86 17.60
N LEU A 170 -6.56 -22.15 16.48
CA LEU A 170 -7.61 -21.92 15.50
C LEU A 170 -7.39 -22.81 14.27
N ALA A 171 -8.48 -23.27 13.68
CA ALA A 171 -8.53 -23.79 12.32
C ALA A 171 -9.27 -22.76 11.45
N VAL A 172 -8.56 -22.18 10.49
CA VAL A 172 -9.06 -21.10 9.64
C VAL A 172 -9.15 -21.62 8.22
N GLY A 173 -10.36 -21.65 7.67
CA GLY A 173 -10.61 -21.95 6.26
C GLY A 173 -10.61 -20.67 5.43
N LEU A 174 -9.97 -20.65 4.27
CA LEU A 174 -10.04 -19.59 3.27
C LEU A 174 -10.88 -20.06 2.07
N GLU A 175 -11.94 -19.34 1.79
CA GLU A 175 -12.66 -19.40 0.52
C GLU A 175 -12.29 -18.17 -0.33
N ALA A 176 -11.69 -18.42 -1.50
CA ALA A 176 -11.26 -17.40 -2.45
C ALA A 176 -11.75 -17.74 -3.87
N ALA A 177 -13.06 -17.89 -4.03
CA ALA A 177 -13.66 -18.23 -5.32
C ALA A 177 -13.63 -17.04 -6.29
N GLY A 178 -13.44 -17.32 -7.58
CA GLY A 178 -13.58 -16.30 -8.63
C GLY A 178 -12.43 -15.29 -8.72
N LEU A 179 -11.25 -15.58 -8.15
CA LEU A 179 -10.07 -14.74 -8.30
C LEU A 179 -9.78 -14.50 -9.78
N GLN A 180 -9.51 -13.23 -10.11
CA GLN A 180 -9.13 -12.82 -11.45
C GLN A 180 -8.29 -11.56 -11.35
N ALA A 181 -7.18 -11.51 -12.08
CA ALA A 181 -6.33 -10.32 -12.13
C ALA A 181 -7.12 -9.08 -12.56
N GLY A 182 -6.97 -8.00 -11.79
CA GLY A 182 -7.62 -6.70 -12.01
C GLY A 182 -9.09 -6.62 -11.61
N LYS A 183 -9.67 -7.67 -11.00
CA LYS A 183 -11.02 -7.64 -10.44
C LYS A 183 -10.98 -7.73 -8.92
N GLU A 184 -11.95 -7.08 -8.29
CA GLU A 184 -12.26 -7.31 -6.88
C GLU A 184 -12.84 -8.72 -6.70
N ALA A 185 -12.43 -9.37 -5.62
CA ALA A 185 -12.93 -10.66 -5.20
C ALA A 185 -12.96 -10.73 -3.68
N ALA A 186 -13.97 -11.42 -3.17
CA ALA A 186 -14.12 -11.69 -1.75
C ALA A 186 -13.13 -12.78 -1.30
N LEU A 187 -12.41 -12.51 -0.22
CA LEU A 187 -11.70 -13.51 0.58
C LEU A 187 -12.52 -13.74 1.85
N THR A 188 -13.11 -14.92 2.00
CA THR A 188 -13.91 -15.27 3.18
C THR A 188 -13.13 -16.24 4.05
N PHE A 189 -12.85 -15.83 5.29
CA PHE A 189 -12.22 -16.68 6.29
C PHE A 189 -13.28 -17.22 7.24
N THR A 190 -13.31 -18.52 7.44
CA THR A 190 -14.14 -19.19 8.45
C THR A 190 -13.26 -19.68 9.59
N ILE A 191 -13.46 -19.15 10.79
CA ILE A 191 -12.65 -19.41 11.98
C ILE A 191 -13.38 -20.37 12.92
N THR A 192 -12.73 -21.49 13.21
CA THR A 192 -13.18 -22.48 14.20
C THR A 192 -12.07 -22.79 15.20
N GLU A 193 -12.44 -23.33 16.36
CA GLU A 193 -11.47 -23.91 17.30
C GLU A 193 -10.90 -25.20 16.71
N SER A 194 -9.58 -25.32 16.65
CA SER A 194 -8.92 -26.44 15.95
C SER A 194 -9.19 -27.80 16.60
N ILE A 195 -9.43 -27.84 17.92
CA ILE A 195 -9.67 -29.07 18.68
C ILE A 195 -11.14 -29.43 18.72
N THR A 196 -12.03 -28.46 18.97
CA THR A 196 -13.46 -28.73 19.20
C THR A 196 -14.30 -28.60 17.94
N GLY A 197 -13.78 -27.94 16.89
CA GLY A 197 -14.50 -27.59 15.67
C GLY A 197 -15.58 -26.53 15.88
N ARG A 198 -15.69 -25.93 17.08
CA ARG A 198 -16.74 -24.94 17.36
C ARG A 198 -16.43 -23.63 16.63
N PRO A 199 -17.46 -22.94 16.11
CA PRO A 199 -17.29 -21.60 15.55
C PRO A 199 -16.72 -20.63 16.58
N VAL A 200 -15.74 -19.82 16.18
CA VAL A 200 -15.21 -18.74 17.03
C VAL A 200 -16.12 -17.52 16.91
N THR A 201 -16.65 -17.03 18.02
CA THR A 201 -17.56 -15.88 18.04
C THR A 201 -17.09 -14.76 18.97
N ASN A 202 -15.81 -14.79 19.36
CA ASN A 202 -15.20 -13.85 20.30
C ASN A 202 -13.88 -13.25 19.76
N LEU A 203 -13.79 -13.01 18.45
CA LEU A 203 -12.67 -12.24 17.90
C LEU A 203 -12.69 -10.81 18.47
N GLU A 204 -11.51 -10.32 18.80
CA GLU A 204 -11.28 -8.96 19.27
C GLU A 204 -10.88 -8.08 18.08
N PRO A 205 -11.32 -6.80 18.05
CA PRO A 205 -10.74 -5.85 17.13
C PRO A 205 -9.23 -5.71 17.38
N TYR A 206 -8.47 -5.79 16.31
CA TYR A 206 -7.05 -5.51 16.24
C TYR A 206 -6.88 -4.43 15.18
N LEU A 207 -6.17 -3.33 15.44
CA LEU A 207 -5.95 -2.29 14.42
C LEU A 207 -7.26 -1.81 13.75
N GLY A 208 -8.33 -1.67 14.54
CA GLY A 208 -9.63 -1.18 14.11
C GLY A 208 -10.53 -2.17 13.34
N ALA A 209 -10.13 -3.43 13.13
CA ALA A 209 -10.96 -4.44 12.45
C ALA A 209 -10.82 -5.83 13.09
N ILE A 210 -11.74 -6.76 12.80
CA ILE A 210 -11.67 -8.13 13.35
C ILE A 210 -10.65 -9.03 12.65
N GLY A 211 -10.05 -8.55 11.56
CA GLY A 211 -8.92 -9.21 10.92
C GLY A 211 -8.25 -8.35 9.86
N HIS A 212 -7.00 -8.73 9.56
CA HIS A 212 -6.09 -8.02 8.66
C HIS A 212 -5.51 -9.01 7.68
N VAL A 213 -5.54 -8.67 6.39
CA VAL A 213 -4.99 -9.51 5.33
C VAL A 213 -3.91 -8.75 4.59
N VAL A 214 -2.72 -9.33 4.57
CA VAL A 214 -1.60 -8.89 3.76
C VAL A 214 -1.39 -9.91 2.65
N VAL A 215 -1.25 -9.43 1.42
CA VAL A 215 -1.01 -10.26 0.25
C VAL A 215 0.22 -9.75 -0.48
N LEU A 216 1.09 -10.67 -0.88
CA LEU A 216 2.28 -10.36 -1.67
C LEU A 216 2.41 -11.36 -2.82
N SER A 217 2.69 -10.88 -4.03
CA SER A 217 2.99 -11.76 -5.17
C SER A 217 4.28 -12.56 -4.92
N GLU A 218 4.41 -13.70 -5.59
CA GLU A 218 5.59 -14.58 -5.50
C GLU A 218 6.91 -13.83 -5.74
N ASP A 219 6.91 -12.84 -6.64
CA ASP A 219 8.08 -12.01 -6.94
C ASP A 219 8.36 -10.90 -5.90
N GLY A 220 7.48 -10.70 -4.92
CA GLY A 220 7.60 -9.67 -3.89
C GLY A 220 7.23 -8.25 -4.33
N GLU A 221 6.75 -8.06 -5.56
CA GLU A 221 6.59 -6.73 -6.17
C GLU A 221 5.17 -6.17 -6.11
N ARG A 222 4.13 -7.01 -5.99
CA ARG A 222 2.72 -6.59 -5.89
C ARG A 222 2.18 -6.86 -4.51
N TYR A 223 1.78 -5.80 -3.84
CA TYR A 223 1.33 -5.80 -2.46
C TYR A 223 -0.13 -5.37 -2.39
N VAL A 224 -0.92 -6.06 -1.55
CA VAL A 224 -2.30 -5.69 -1.21
C VAL A 224 -2.46 -5.82 0.30
N HIS A 225 -3.05 -4.82 0.92
CA HIS A 225 -3.36 -4.81 2.35
C HIS A 225 -4.81 -4.40 2.53
N VAL A 226 -5.61 -5.33 3.03
CA VAL A 226 -7.06 -5.16 3.18
C VAL A 226 -7.50 -5.58 4.57
N HIS A 227 -8.62 -5.02 5.03
CA HIS A 227 -9.20 -5.30 6.33
C HIS A 227 -10.60 -5.87 6.18
N ALA A 228 -11.05 -6.54 7.22
CA ALA A 228 -12.40 -7.07 7.25
C ALA A 228 -13.41 -5.92 7.11
N GLU A 229 -14.51 -6.16 6.40
CA GLU A 229 -15.53 -5.12 6.24
C GLU A 229 -16.09 -4.71 7.61
N THR A 230 -16.55 -3.46 7.69
CA THR A 230 -17.11 -2.92 8.93
C THR A 230 -18.40 -3.63 9.31
N GLY A 231 -18.58 -3.91 10.61
CA GLY A 231 -19.85 -4.43 11.13
C GLY A 231 -20.04 -5.94 11.06
N GLN A 232 -18.98 -6.71 10.77
CA GLN A 232 -19.02 -8.18 10.70
C GLN A 232 -19.09 -8.92 12.06
N GLY A 233 -19.31 -8.21 13.17
CA GLY A 233 -19.44 -8.81 14.49
C GLY A 233 -18.09 -9.29 15.04
N THR A 234 -18.04 -10.49 15.61
CA THR A 234 -16.86 -11.06 16.30
C THR A 234 -16.54 -12.48 15.83
N GLY A 235 -16.84 -12.78 14.55
CA GLY A 235 -16.72 -14.10 13.93
C GLY A 235 -18.05 -14.87 13.82
N PRO A 236 -18.05 -16.10 13.29
CA PRO A 236 -16.89 -16.90 12.88
C PRO A 236 -16.39 -16.59 11.47
N GLU A 237 -17.10 -15.78 10.71
CA GLU A 237 -16.67 -15.34 9.39
C GLU A 237 -16.00 -13.97 9.47
N ALA A 238 -14.95 -13.80 8.68
CA ALA A 238 -14.36 -12.50 8.36
C ALA A 238 -14.20 -12.40 6.84
N LYS A 239 -14.83 -11.38 6.23
CA LYS A 239 -14.85 -11.17 4.77
C LYS A 239 -14.05 -9.93 4.41
N PHE A 240 -13.28 -10.04 3.35
CA PHE A 240 -12.40 -9.01 2.85
C PHE A 240 -12.64 -8.86 1.35
N GLU A 241 -12.66 -7.63 0.86
CA GLU A 241 -12.64 -7.36 -0.58
C GLU A 241 -11.20 -7.04 -1.00
N ALA A 242 -10.67 -7.79 -1.97
CA ALA A 242 -9.31 -7.64 -2.45
C ALA A 242 -9.26 -7.60 -3.97
N ALA A 243 -8.46 -6.69 -4.52
CA ALA A 243 -8.14 -6.65 -5.95
C ALA A 243 -6.69 -7.07 -6.17
N PHE A 244 -6.47 -8.09 -6.99
CA PHE A 244 -5.14 -8.61 -7.30
C PHE A 244 -4.61 -7.95 -8.59
N PRO A 245 -3.51 -7.17 -8.55
CA PRO A 245 -3.12 -6.33 -9.71
C PRO A 245 -2.66 -7.10 -10.95
N GLY A 246 -2.34 -8.39 -10.81
CA GLY A 246 -1.84 -9.23 -11.89
C GLY A 246 -2.09 -10.72 -11.62
N SER A 247 -1.91 -11.56 -12.64
CA SER A 247 -2.01 -13.01 -12.50
C SER A 247 -0.74 -13.62 -11.90
N GLY A 248 -0.86 -14.77 -11.25
CA GLY A 248 0.24 -15.52 -10.68
C GLY A 248 -0.06 -16.02 -9.27
N LEU A 249 0.96 -16.57 -8.62
CA LEU A 249 0.86 -16.97 -7.21
C LEU A 249 1.00 -15.77 -6.29
N TYR A 250 0.19 -15.75 -5.24
CA TYR A 250 0.26 -14.79 -4.16
C TYR A 250 0.28 -15.54 -2.82
N LYS A 251 1.14 -15.09 -1.90
CA LYS A 251 1.09 -15.48 -0.49
C LYS A 251 0.17 -14.50 0.24
N VAL A 252 -0.77 -15.05 1.00
CA VAL A 252 -1.79 -14.34 1.77
C VAL A 252 -1.53 -14.64 3.24
N TRP A 253 -1.33 -13.63 4.07
CA TRP A 253 -1.29 -13.75 5.53
C TRP A 253 -2.54 -13.10 6.11
N ALA A 254 -3.31 -13.86 6.87
CA ALA A 254 -4.48 -13.38 7.60
C ALA A 254 -4.17 -13.35 9.10
N GLN A 255 -4.46 -12.24 9.75
CA GLN A 255 -4.28 -12.04 11.18
C GLN A 255 -5.63 -11.81 11.86
N PHE A 256 -5.85 -12.53 12.97
CA PHE A 256 -7.04 -12.42 13.82
C PHE A 256 -6.59 -12.30 15.27
N GLN A 257 -7.29 -11.50 16.08
CA GLN A 257 -6.99 -11.40 17.50
C GLN A 257 -8.03 -12.12 18.35
N ARG A 258 -7.56 -12.92 19.31
CA ARG A 258 -8.38 -13.62 20.29
C ARG A 258 -7.61 -13.73 21.60
N ASP A 259 -8.26 -13.44 22.72
CA ASP A 259 -7.69 -13.51 24.06
C ASP A 259 -6.39 -12.68 24.19
N GLY A 260 -6.37 -11.49 23.57
CA GLY A 260 -5.22 -10.58 23.54
C GLY A 260 -4.03 -11.06 22.68
N GLN A 261 -4.18 -12.14 21.92
CA GLN A 261 -3.12 -12.70 21.07
C GLN A 261 -3.50 -12.64 19.59
N VAL A 262 -2.55 -12.20 18.76
CA VAL A 262 -2.69 -12.20 17.31
C VAL A 262 -2.28 -13.57 16.77
N VAL A 263 -3.24 -14.26 16.15
CA VAL A 263 -3.01 -15.50 15.40
C VAL A 263 -2.83 -15.16 13.94
N THR A 264 -1.76 -15.68 13.33
CA THR A 264 -1.50 -15.52 11.89
C THR A 264 -1.61 -16.87 11.18
N THR A 265 -2.32 -16.89 10.06
CA THR A 265 -2.43 -18.03 9.12
C THR A 265 -2.01 -17.57 7.71
N SER A 266 -1.50 -18.47 6.88
CA SER A 266 -0.88 -18.12 5.59
C SER A 266 -1.16 -19.07 4.41
N TYR A 267 -1.88 -18.57 3.41
CA TYR A 267 -2.31 -19.33 2.23
C TYR A 267 -1.52 -18.93 1.00
N VAL A 268 -1.42 -19.82 0.02
CA VAL A 268 -0.97 -19.48 -1.33
C VAL A 268 -2.15 -19.67 -2.25
N VAL A 269 -2.52 -18.62 -2.97
CA VAL A 269 -3.61 -18.64 -3.96
C VAL A 269 -3.05 -18.40 -5.35
N ASN A 270 -3.62 -19.07 -6.34
CA ASN A 270 -3.33 -18.81 -7.75
C ASN A 270 -4.37 -17.85 -8.33
N VAL A 271 -3.93 -16.71 -8.87
CA VAL A 271 -4.79 -15.72 -9.51
C VAL A 271 -4.69 -15.86 -11.03
N PRO A 272 -5.74 -16.33 -11.72
CA PRO A 272 -5.80 -16.38 -13.17
C PRO A 272 -5.69 -15.00 -13.84
N ALA A 273 -5.16 -15.00 -15.06
CA ALA A 273 -5.24 -13.83 -15.93
C ALA A 273 -6.70 -13.51 -16.25
N GLY A 274 -7.00 -12.21 -16.42
CA GLY A 274 -8.33 -11.81 -16.82
C GLY A 274 -8.65 -12.19 -18.26
N ASN A 275 -9.87 -12.66 -18.51
CA ASN A 275 -10.39 -12.74 -19.88
C ASN A 275 -10.39 -11.33 -20.47
N ARG A 276 -9.60 -11.12 -21.53
CA ARG A 276 -9.62 -9.89 -22.34
C ARG A 276 -10.89 -9.82 -23.18
#